data_AF-A0A925BQK6-F1
#
_entry.id   AF-A0A925BQK6-F1
#
_cell.length_a   1.000
_cell.length_b   1.000
_cell.length_c   1.000
_cell.angle_alpha   90.00
_cell.angle_beta   90.00
_cell.angle_gamma   90.00
#
_symmetry.space_group_name_H-M   'P 1'
#
loop_
_entity.id
_entity.type
_entity.pdbx_description
1 polymer ?
#
loop_
_entity_poly.entity_id
_entity_poly.type
_entity_poly.pdbx_seq_one_letter_code
_entity_poly.pdbx_strand_id
1 'polypeptide(L)'
;MNFREFYSSGTSLIVDLDRAGILSEEVQRLICNVVLNQYRAVVLATPEPMRQRRLCLIDELPVFNESCGPLLEKMATEIRKYQTSFVFLHQGGSRFPGRTDNEFLRTILDMCRVKVLFRHNVDAEYFGKLVALAAHGGPRIKHVQTAIQQLAVGQEIVELIDQGEGSSVSEEQTTAEGTSDSTGNSDTLNETLTQVVRNVDQQSRSKGHAQSSSRAHGVSKSTAQQQTSSRTTSTTRKQTLVPKIETHTVVSSLQFFSKEEIEWGAAALLKELDTGEAIVMVDGVGV
;
A
#
# COMPACT_ATOMS: atom_id res chain seq x y z
N MET A 1 -45.24 -19.59 37.28
CA MET A 1 -43.76 -19.67 37.30
C MET A 1 -43.23 -18.48 38.10
N ASN A 2 -42.55 -18.70 39.22
CA ASN A 2 -42.08 -17.61 40.08
C ASN A 2 -40.67 -17.16 39.67
N PHE A 3 -40.58 -16.23 38.71
CA PHE A 3 -39.29 -15.72 38.21
C PHE A 3 -38.42 -15.09 39.31
N ARG A 4 -39.01 -14.59 40.41
CA ARG A 4 -38.27 -13.99 41.51
C ARG A 4 -37.45 -15.02 42.30
N GLU A 5 -37.99 -16.21 42.47
CA GLU A 5 -37.32 -17.32 43.15
C GLU A 5 -36.21 -17.93 42.28
N PHE A 6 -36.48 -18.08 40.98
CA PHE A 6 -35.45 -18.42 39.99
C PHE A 6 -34.36 -17.35 39.93
N TYR A 7 -34.73 -16.09 40.12
CA TYR A 7 -33.74 -15.03 40.22
C TYR A 7 -32.84 -15.26 41.44
N SER A 8 -33.36 -15.38 42.66
CA SER A 8 -32.51 -15.55 43.84
C SER A 8 -31.72 -16.87 43.91
N SER A 9 -32.21 -17.95 43.31
CA SER A 9 -31.63 -19.31 43.48
C SER A 9 -30.37 -19.58 42.65
N GLY A 10 -30.03 -18.73 41.67
CA GLY A 10 -28.89 -18.99 40.77
C GLY A 10 -29.12 -20.14 39.79
N THR A 11 -30.37 -20.60 39.63
CA THR A 11 -30.72 -21.70 38.73
C THR A 11 -30.82 -21.22 37.28
N SER A 12 -30.38 -22.04 36.33
CA SER A 12 -30.61 -21.80 34.91
C SER A 12 -32.04 -22.19 34.52
N LEU A 13 -32.72 -21.30 33.81
CA LEU A 13 -34.03 -21.57 33.24
C LEU A 13 -33.91 -21.75 31.73
N ILE A 14 -34.36 -22.90 31.24
CA ILE A 14 -34.53 -23.17 29.80
C ILE A 14 -36.03 -23.20 29.52
N VAL A 15 -36.46 -22.38 28.57
CA VAL A 15 -37.83 -22.38 28.08
C VAL A 15 -37.80 -22.96 26.68
N ASP A 16 -38.19 -24.23 26.57
CA ASP A 16 -38.33 -24.88 25.27
C ASP A 16 -39.63 -24.41 24.61
N LEU A 17 -39.48 -23.91 23.38
CA LEU A 17 -40.55 -23.34 22.57
C LEU A 17 -40.67 -24.08 21.24
N ASP A 18 -40.09 -25.28 21.12
CA ASP A 18 -40.20 -26.07 19.90
C ASP A 18 -41.67 -26.33 19.55
N ARG A 19 -41.98 -26.23 18.25
CA ARG A 19 -43.35 -26.28 17.75
C ARG A 19 -43.92 -27.69 17.82
N ALA A 20 -43.10 -28.74 17.64
CA ALA A 20 -43.39 -30.19 17.75
C ALA A 20 -44.83 -30.69 17.41
N GLY A 21 -45.62 -29.94 16.64
CA GLY A 21 -47.04 -30.14 16.40
C GLY A 21 -48.02 -29.72 17.52
N ILE A 22 -47.55 -29.22 18.67
CA ILE A 22 -48.39 -28.91 19.85
C ILE A 22 -48.66 -27.41 19.99
N LEU A 23 -47.69 -26.57 19.65
CA LEU A 23 -47.78 -25.11 19.82
C LEU A 23 -48.08 -24.43 18.49
N SER A 24 -49.20 -23.72 18.42
CA SER A 24 -49.43 -22.78 17.32
C SER A 24 -48.44 -21.61 17.41
N GLU A 25 -48.17 -20.97 16.27
CA GLU A 25 -47.26 -19.83 16.21
C GLU A 25 -47.70 -18.66 17.11
N GLU A 26 -49.02 -18.43 17.21
CA GLU A 26 -49.59 -17.42 18.11
C GLU A 26 -49.33 -17.74 19.58
N VAL A 27 -49.48 -19.00 19.98
CA VAL A 27 -49.26 -19.43 21.37
C VAL A 27 -47.77 -19.38 21.70
N GLN A 28 -46.89 -19.81 20.79
CA GLN A 28 -45.44 -19.69 20.94
C GLN A 28 -45.04 -18.24 21.22
N ARG A 29 -45.53 -17.31 20.39
CA ARG A 29 -45.30 -15.87 20.52
C ARG A 29 -45.84 -15.30 21.84
N LEU A 30 -47.03 -15.74 22.26
CA LEU A 30 -47.61 -15.32 23.54
C LEU A 30 -46.75 -15.78 24.72
N ILE A 31 -46.29 -17.03 24.72
CA ILE A 31 -45.42 -17.57 25.76
C ILE A 31 -44.09 -16.82 25.79
N CYS A 32 -43.46 -16.56 24.64
CA CYS A 32 -42.26 -15.73 24.53
C CYS A 32 -42.46 -14.37 25.21
N ASN A 33 -43.55 -13.70 24.88
CA ASN A 33 -43.89 -12.39 25.42
C ASN A 33 -44.09 -12.40 26.93
N VAL A 34 -44.82 -13.39 27.46
CA VAL A 34 -45.05 -13.52 28.90
C VAL A 34 -43.74 -13.80 29.63
N VAL A 35 -42.93 -14.72 29.13
CA VAL A 35 -41.64 -15.09 29.72
C VAL A 35 -40.69 -13.89 29.74
N LEU A 36 -40.49 -13.21 28.62
CA LEU A 36 -39.60 -12.06 28.53
C LEU A 36 -40.07 -10.89 29.38
N ASN A 37 -41.38 -10.60 29.43
CA ASN A 37 -41.91 -9.55 30.29
C ASN A 37 -41.75 -9.87 31.77
N GLN A 38 -42.00 -11.11 32.19
CA GLN A 38 -41.80 -11.53 33.57
C GLN A 38 -40.32 -11.46 33.96
N TYR A 39 -39.43 -11.95 33.08
CA TYR A 39 -38.00 -11.83 33.26
C TYR A 39 -37.57 -10.36 33.41
N ARG A 40 -38.02 -9.49 32.50
CA ARG A 40 -37.76 -8.05 32.55
C ARG A 40 -38.22 -7.44 33.87
N ALA A 41 -39.46 -7.70 34.27
CA ALA A 41 -40.03 -7.14 35.48
C ALA A 41 -39.19 -7.50 36.71
N VAL A 42 -38.73 -8.75 36.81
CA VAL A 42 -37.88 -9.19 37.92
C VAL A 42 -36.49 -8.58 37.87
N VAL A 43 -35.85 -8.52 36.70
CA VAL A 43 -34.52 -7.90 36.54
C VAL A 43 -34.57 -6.42 36.93
N LEU A 44 -35.57 -5.67 36.44
CA LEU A 44 -35.72 -4.24 36.71
C LEU A 44 -36.10 -3.97 38.17
N ALA A 45 -36.92 -4.82 38.78
CA ALA A 45 -37.32 -4.67 40.19
C ALA A 45 -36.22 -5.05 41.19
N THR A 46 -35.13 -5.68 40.74
CA THR A 46 -34.04 -6.12 41.63
C THR A 46 -33.16 -4.95 42.07
N PRO A 47 -33.06 -4.67 43.40
CA PRO A 47 -32.18 -3.62 43.93
C PRO A 47 -30.71 -3.88 43.63
N GLU A 48 -29.93 -2.81 43.47
CA GLU A 48 -28.49 -2.87 43.15
C GLU A 48 -27.65 -3.87 43.95
N PRO A 49 -27.76 -3.96 45.30
CA PRO A 49 -26.95 -4.91 46.08
C PRO A 49 -27.31 -6.39 45.83
N MET A 50 -28.48 -6.68 45.26
CA MET A 50 -28.95 -8.04 44.97
C MET A 50 -28.79 -8.42 43.50
N ARG A 51 -28.27 -7.52 42.66
CA ARG A 51 -28.05 -7.80 41.24
C ARG A 51 -26.91 -8.80 41.10
N GLN A 52 -27.09 -9.72 40.15
CA GLN A 52 -26.12 -10.76 39.84
C GLN A 52 -25.84 -10.77 38.34
N ARG A 53 -24.64 -11.22 37.97
CA ARG A 53 -24.27 -11.42 36.58
C ARG A 53 -25.11 -12.52 35.95
N ARG A 54 -25.82 -12.19 34.87
CA ARG A 54 -26.70 -13.14 34.17
C ARG A 54 -26.51 -13.09 32.67
N LEU A 55 -26.76 -14.23 32.06
CA LEU A 55 -26.78 -14.40 30.62
C LEU A 55 -28.20 -14.78 30.20
N CYS A 56 -28.78 -14.02 29.29
CA CYS A 56 -30.04 -14.35 28.64
C CYS A 56 -29.75 -14.68 27.17
N LEU A 57 -29.95 -15.96 26.82
CA LEU A 57 -29.78 -16.47 25.47
C LEU A 57 -31.15 -16.48 24.80
N ILE A 58 -31.26 -15.85 23.64
CA ILE A 58 -32.47 -15.88 22.81
C ILE A 58 -32.09 -16.59 21.52
N ASP A 59 -32.57 -17.83 21.38
CA ASP A 59 -32.45 -18.60 20.15
C ASP A 59 -33.55 -18.21 19.16
N GLU A 60 -33.26 -18.34 17.86
CA GLU A 60 -34.17 -18.00 16.76
C GLU A 60 -34.82 -16.61 16.91
N LEU A 61 -33.98 -15.56 17.01
CA LEU A 61 -34.41 -14.16 17.15
C LEU A 61 -35.57 -13.72 16.23
N PRO A 62 -35.70 -14.16 14.96
CA PRO A 62 -36.83 -13.79 14.10
C PRO A 62 -38.21 -14.08 14.71
N VAL A 63 -38.34 -15.13 15.52
CA VAL A 63 -39.61 -15.48 16.21
C VAL A 63 -40.06 -14.36 17.16
N PHE A 64 -39.11 -13.59 17.68
CA PHE A 64 -39.34 -12.51 18.62
C PHE A 64 -39.57 -11.15 17.95
N ASN A 65 -39.28 -11.00 16.65
CA ASN A 65 -39.34 -9.71 15.95
C ASN A 65 -40.75 -9.10 16.03
N GLU A 66 -41.79 -9.84 15.63
CA GLU A 66 -43.16 -9.31 15.55
C GLU A 66 -43.81 -9.12 16.93
N SER A 67 -43.41 -9.93 17.91
CA SER A 67 -44.11 -10.03 19.20
C SER A 67 -43.40 -9.27 20.32
N CYS A 68 -42.08 -9.27 20.32
CA CYS A 68 -41.23 -8.77 21.40
C CYS A 68 -40.21 -7.72 20.94
N GLY A 69 -40.13 -7.38 19.65
CA GLY A 69 -39.08 -6.52 19.09
C GLY A 69 -38.85 -5.22 19.86
N PRO A 70 -39.89 -4.36 20.03
CA PRO A 70 -39.76 -3.10 20.76
C PRO A 70 -39.41 -3.27 22.25
N LEU A 71 -39.79 -4.41 22.84
CA LEU A 71 -39.43 -4.74 24.22
C LEU A 71 -37.94 -5.09 24.31
N LEU A 72 -37.45 -5.92 23.40
CA LEU A 72 -36.06 -6.36 23.34
C LEU A 72 -35.11 -5.20 23.03
N GLU A 73 -35.47 -4.28 22.14
CA GLU A 73 -34.68 -3.08 21.87
C GLU A 73 -34.50 -2.22 23.12
N LYS A 74 -35.60 -1.93 23.83
CA LYS A 74 -35.56 -1.17 25.10
C LYS A 74 -34.73 -1.91 26.14
N MET A 75 -34.93 -3.22 26.28
CA MET A 75 -34.17 -4.03 27.21
C MET A 75 -32.68 -4.04 26.87
N ALA A 76 -32.29 -4.22 25.61
CA ALA A 76 -30.89 -4.29 25.19
C ALA A 76 -30.11 -3.02 25.59
N THR A 77 -30.75 -1.85 25.56
CA THR A 77 -30.11 -0.59 26.00
C THR A 77 -29.99 -0.45 27.52
N GLU A 78 -30.99 -0.88 28.28
CA GLU A 78 -31.06 -0.66 29.74
C GLU A 78 -30.37 -1.76 30.56
N ILE A 79 -30.34 -3.00 30.03
CA ILE A 79 -30.02 -4.20 30.79
C ILE A 79 -28.59 -4.20 31.36
N ARG A 80 -27.68 -3.44 30.74
CA ARG A 80 -26.29 -3.29 31.21
C ARG A 80 -26.22 -2.80 32.66
N LYS A 81 -27.15 -1.92 33.07
CA LYS A 81 -27.23 -1.40 34.46
C LYS A 81 -27.60 -2.48 35.48
N TYR A 82 -28.15 -3.60 34.99
CA TYR A 82 -28.65 -4.72 35.79
C TYR A 82 -27.73 -5.94 35.75
N GLN A 83 -26.45 -5.75 35.39
CA GLN A 83 -25.44 -6.81 35.28
C GLN A 83 -25.85 -8.00 34.41
N THR A 84 -26.76 -7.79 33.46
CA THR A 84 -27.27 -8.86 32.60
C THR A 84 -26.79 -8.62 31.18
N SER A 85 -26.45 -9.72 30.49
CA SER A 85 -26.01 -9.73 29.10
C SER A 85 -27.00 -10.51 28.24
N PHE A 86 -27.33 -9.96 27.07
CA PHE A 86 -28.08 -10.68 26.05
C PHE A 86 -27.13 -11.30 25.02
N VAL A 87 -27.51 -12.49 24.57
CA VAL A 87 -26.96 -13.12 23.37
C VAL A 87 -28.14 -13.48 22.49
N PHE A 88 -28.12 -12.99 21.27
CA PHE A 88 -29.13 -13.30 20.28
C PHE A 88 -28.54 -14.21 19.23
N LEU A 89 -29.25 -15.28 18.89
CA LEU A 89 -28.86 -16.25 17.87
C LEU A 89 -29.90 -16.23 16.75
N HIS A 90 -29.46 -16.22 15.50
CA HIS A 90 -30.34 -16.29 14.34
C HIS A 90 -29.61 -16.83 13.10
N GLN A 91 -30.36 -17.49 12.21
CA GLN A 91 -29.83 -18.11 10.99
C GLN A 91 -29.82 -17.12 9.80
N GLY A 92 -29.10 -16.01 9.95
CA GLY A 92 -29.01 -14.95 8.93
C GLY A 92 -30.23 -14.01 8.91
N GLY A 93 -30.31 -13.19 7.86
CA GLY A 93 -31.35 -12.18 7.67
C GLY A 93 -32.61 -12.73 6.99
N SER A 94 -32.51 -13.83 6.23
CA SER A 94 -33.61 -14.37 5.42
C SER A 94 -34.93 -14.64 6.15
N ARG A 95 -34.88 -14.97 7.45
CA ARG A 95 -36.04 -15.26 8.30
C ARG A 95 -36.71 -14.01 8.88
N PHE A 96 -36.09 -12.85 8.79
CA PHE A 96 -36.69 -11.60 9.25
C PHE A 96 -37.66 -11.05 8.18
N PRO A 97 -38.79 -10.44 8.57
CA PRO A 97 -39.63 -9.66 7.67
C PRO A 97 -38.81 -8.54 7.02
N GLY A 98 -38.77 -8.47 5.69
CA GLY A 98 -37.90 -7.54 4.97
C GLY A 98 -36.43 -7.96 4.90
N ARG A 99 -36.10 -9.18 5.34
CA ARG A 99 -34.75 -9.77 5.30
C ARG A 99 -33.70 -8.88 5.99
N THR A 100 -32.67 -8.46 5.26
CA THR A 100 -31.57 -7.59 5.72
C THR A 100 -31.97 -6.12 5.86
N ASP A 101 -33.15 -5.74 5.38
CA ASP A 101 -33.71 -4.38 5.54
C ASP A 101 -34.57 -4.24 6.79
N ASN A 102 -34.69 -5.31 7.58
CA ASN A 102 -35.42 -5.29 8.83
C ASN A 102 -34.79 -4.31 9.84
N GLU A 103 -35.59 -3.36 10.32
CA GLU A 103 -35.16 -2.33 11.27
C GLU A 103 -34.72 -2.93 12.61
N PHE A 104 -35.49 -3.88 13.15
CA PHE A 104 -35.17 -4.55 14.41
C PHE A 104 -33.84 -5.31 14.35
N LEU A 105 -33.56 -6.02 13.26
CA LEU A 105 -32.28 -6.69 13.04
C LEU A 105 -31.13 -5.68 13.05
N ARG A 106 -31.26 -4.57 12.33
CA ARG A 106 -30.24 -3.50 12.28
C ARG A 106 -30.00 -2.91 13.67
N THR A 107 -31.07 -2.58 14.38
CA THR A 107 -31.02 -2.03 15.74
C THR A 107 -30.30 -2.98 16.70
N ILE A 108 -30.64 -4.27 16.70
CA ILE A 108 -30.00 -5.26 17.56
C ILE A 108 -28.53 -5.45 17.19
N LEU A 109 -28.19 -5.51 15.90
CA LEU A 109 -26.81 -5.61 15.46
C LEU A 109 -25.99 -4.39 15.92
N ASP A 110 -26.53 -3.17 15.82
CA ASP A 110 -25.84 -1.97 16.28
C ASP A 110 -25.66 -1.93 17.82
N MET A 111 -26.65 -2.43 18.57
CA MET A 111 -26.57 -2.50 20.04
C MET A 111 -25.61 -3.58 20.54
N CYS A 112 -25.42 -4.67 19.77
CA CYS A 112 -24.57 -5.79 20.15
C CYS A 112 -23.10 -5.49 19.86
N ARG A 113 -22.31 -5.34 20.93
CA ARG A 113 -20.87 -5.05 20.82
C ARG A 113 -20.05 -6.22 20.30
N VAL A 114 -20.42 -7.44 20.68
CA VAL A 114 -19.74 -8.65 20.24
C VAL A 114 -20.62 -9.32 19.21
N LYS A 115 -20.07 -9.56 18.03
CA LYS A 115 -20.74 -10.29 16.96
C LYS A 115 -19.89 -11.50 16.60
N VAL A 116 -20.52 -12.66 16.54
CA VAL A 116 -19.88 -13.90 16.09
C VAL A 116 -20.60 -14.32 14.83
N LEU A 117 -19.90 -14.23 13.70
CA LEU A 117 -20.44 -14.53 12.38
C LEU A 117 -19.86 -15.87 11.93
N PHE A 118 -20.76 -16.83 11.71
CA PHE A 118 -20.42 -18.11 11.08
C PHE A 118 -20.61 -17.99 9.57
N ARG A 119 -20.42 -19.10 8.86
CA ARG A 119 -20.63 -19.16 7.41
C ARG A 119 -22.01 -18.63 6.99
N HIS A 120 -22.02 -17.69 6.04
CA HIS A 120 -23.24 -17.18 5.40
C HIS A 120 -23.20 -17.41 3.89
N ASN A 121 -24.32 -17.82 3.30
CA ASN A 121 -24.42 -18.00 1.84
C ASN A 121 -25.19 -16.84 1.18
N VAL A 122 -26.47 -16.70 1.52
CA VAL A 122 -27.38 -15.73 0.88
C VAL A 122 -27.12 -14.30 1.38
N ASP A 123 -26.94 -14.13 2.69
CA ASP A 123 -26.84 -12.81 3.32
C ASP A 123 -25.38 -12.34 3.49
N ALA A 124 -24.42 -13.04 2.88
CA ALA A 124 -22.99 -12.79 3.05
C ALA A 124 -22.56 -11.39 2.62
N GLU A 125 -23.21 -10.81 1.60
CA GLU A 125 -22.90 -9.43 1.18
C GLU A 125 -23.28 -8.41 2.27
N TYR A 126 -24.43 -8.61 2.91
CA TYR A 126 -24.89 -7.73 3.98
C TYR A 126 -24.00 -7.82 5.22
N PHE A 127 -23.75 -9.04 5.72
CA PHE A 127 -22.87 -9.23 6.88
C PHE A 127 -21.40 -8.94 6.55
N GLY A 128 -20.99 -9.13 5.29
CA GLY A 128 -19.65 -8.78 4.80
C GLY A 128 -19.37 -7.28 4.87
N LYS A 129 -20.37 -6.44 4.61
CA LYS A 129 -20.28 -4.98 4.81
C LYS A 129 -20.01 -4.62 6.26
N LEU A 130 -20.65 -5.31 7.21
CA LEU A 130 -20.39 -5.10 8.65
C LEU A 130 -18.96 -5.49 9.02
N VAL A 131 -18.48 -6.64 8.55
CA VAL A 131 -17.09 -7.09 8.77
C VAL A 131 -16.09 -6.10 8.15
N ALA A 132 -16.33 -5.67 6.92
CA ALA A 132 -15.48 -4.73 6.20
C ALA A 132 -15.38 -3.37 6.89
N LEU A 133 -16.49 -2.87 7.46
CA LEU A 133 -16.52 -1.64 8.25
C LEU A 133 -15.70 -1.76 9.53
N ALA A 134 -15.82 -2.87 10.27
CA ALA A 134 -15.01 -3.08 11.47
C ALA A 134 -13.53 -3.32 11.16
N ALA A 135 -13.23 -3.90 9.99
CA ALA A 135 -11.88 -4.13 9.51
C ALA A 135 -11.22 -2.89 8.85
N HIS A 136 -11.84 -1.70 8.90
CA HIS A 136 -11.22 -0.45 8.46
C HIS A 136 -10.06 -0.04 9.39
N GLY A 137 -8.95 -0.78 9.29
CA GLY A 137 -7.63 -0.17 9.37
C GLY A 137 -7.42 0.74 8.15
N GLY A 138 -6.42 1.62 8.20
CA GLY A 138 -6.10 2.54 7.11
C GLY A 138 -5.98 1.88 5.71
N PRO A 139 -5.82 2.70 4.66
CA PRO A 139 -5.91 2.23 3.28
C PRO A 139 -4.99 1.03 3.02
N ARG A 140 -5.58 -0.10 2.61
CA ARG A 140 -4.85 -1.34 2.33
C ARG A 140 -4.24 -1.26 0.94
N ILE A 141 -2.93 -1.45 0.86
CA ILE A 141 -2.19 -1.45 -0.40
C ILE A 141 -2.50 -2.76 -1.14
N LYS A 142 -2.97 -2.65 -2.38
CA LYS A 142 -3.26 -3.75 -3.30
C LYS A 142 -2.05 -4.07 -4.17
N HIS A 143 -1.48 -3.05 -4.80
CA HIS A 143 -0.29 -3.17 -5.63
C HIS A 143 0.71 -2.06 -5.34
N VAL A 144 1.98 -2.43 -5.32
CA VAL A 144 3.11 -1.50 -5.26
C VAL A 144 3.83 -1.60 -6.59
N GLN A 145 3.84 -0.53 -7.37
CA GLN A 145 4.69 -0.44 -8.54
C GLN A 145 6.01 0.19 -8.12
N THR A 146 7.10 -0.48 -8.44
CA THR A 146 8.45 0.05 -8.26
C THR A 146 9.06 0.31 -9.62
N ALA A 147 9.75 1.45 -9.73
CA ALA A 147 10.51 1.80 -10.92
C ALA A 147 11.96 2.05 -10.52
N ILE A 148 12.86 1.58 -11.36
CA ILE A 148 14.28 1.85 -11.23
C ILE A 148 14.53 3.24 -11.81
N GLN A 149 14.96 4.17 -10.96
CA GLN A 149 15.31 5.53 -11.38
C GLN A 149 16.81 5.76 -11.22
N GLN A 150 17.40 6.38 -12.23
CA GLN A 150 18.77 6.84 -12.20
C GLN A 150 18.80 8.30 -11.74
N LEU A 151 19.40 8.53 -10.58
CA LEU A 151 19.52 9.86 -9.97
C LEU A 151 21.00 10.28 -10.02
N ALA A 152 21.25 11.53 -10.38
CA ALA A 152 22.59 12.11 -10.29
C ALA A 152 22.86 12.51 -8.83
N VAL A 153 23.76 11.80 -8.16
CA VAL A 153 24.06 11.98 -6.72
C VAL A 153 25.33 12.81 -6.49
N GLY A 154 26.02 13.17 -7.56
CA GLY A 154 27.20 14.02 -7.50
C GLY A 154 27.98 14.04 -8.81
N GLN A 155 29.25 14.41 -8.73
CA GLN A 155 30.17 14.44 -9.85
C GLN A 155 31.47 13.73 -9.48
N GLU A 156 32.06 13.02 -10.43
CA GLU A 156 33.32 12.30 -10.30
C GLU A 156 34.31 12.82 -11.35
N ILE A 157 35.55 13.03 -10.95
CA ILE A 157 36.61 13.43 -11.87
C ILE A 157 37.14 12.16 -12.53
N VAL A 158 36.86 12.01 -13.82
CA VAL A 158 37.39 10.91 -14.64
C VAL A 158 38.57 11.43 -15.46
N GLU A 159 39.68 10.72 -15.41
CA GLU A 159 40.85 11.01 -16.24
C GLU A 159 40.78 10.19 -17.54
N LEU A 160 40.57 10.89 -18.65
CA LEU A 160 40.67 10.31 -19.98
C LEU A 160 42.13 10.38 -20.43
N ILE A 161 42.70 9.23 -20.75
CA ILE A 161 44.07 9.13 -21.25
C ILE A 161 43.99 8.80 -22.74
N ASP A 162 44.41 9.75 -23.57
CA ASP A 162 44.57 9.56 -25.00
C ASP A 162 46.04 9.29 -25.32
N GLN A 163 46.31 8.23 -26.08
CA GLN A 163 47.66 7.82 -26.47
C GLN A 163 47.77 7.83 -27.98
N GLY A 164 48.56 8.76 -28.51
CA GLY A 164 48.89 8.85 -29.92
C GLY A 164 50.30 8.35 -30.21
N GLU A 165 50.46 7.41 -31.13
CA GLU A 165 51.75 7.02 -31.69
C GLU A 165 51.97 7.71 -33.04
N GLY A 166 52.91 8.66 -33.07
CA GLY A 166 53.38 9.31 -34.29
C GLY A 166 54.65 8.65 -34.82
N SER A 167 54.58 8.14 -36.05
CA SER A 167 55.74 7.64 -36.82
C SER A 167 55.94 8.55 -38.03
N SER A 168 56.95 9.42 -38.00
CA SER A 168 57.39 10.17 -39.17
C SER A 168 58.63 9.51 -39.79
N VAL A 169 58.54 9.16 -41.07
CA VAL A 169 59.68 8.73 -41.89
C VAL A 169 59.97 9.86 -42.87
N SER A 170 61.16 10.44 -42.79
CA SER A 170 61.63 11.48 -43.72
C SER A 170 62.65 10.88 -44.69
N GLU A 171 62.28 10.80 -45.98
CA GLU A 171 63.21 10.53 -47.09
C GLU A 171 63.54 11.86 -47.79
N GLU A 172 64.82 12.26 -47.79
CA GLU A 172 65.33 13.40 -48.56
C GLU A 172 65.72 12.93 -49.97
N GLN A 173 64.98 13.38 -50.99
CA GLN A 173 65.36 13.22 -52.39
C GLN A 173 65.60 14.60 -53.02
N THR A 174 66.85 14.86 -53.40
CA THR A 174 67.28 16.09 -54.09
C THR A 174 67.10 15.95 -55.60
N THR A 175 66.17 16.71 -56.17
CA THR A 175 66.17 17.08 -57.60
C THR A 175 65.71 18.52 -57.75
N ALA A 176 66.50 19.28 -58.52
CA ALA A 176 66.31 20.68 -58.81
C ALA A 176 65.27 20.92 -59.93
N GLU A 177 64.70 22.12 -59.88
CA GLU A 177 63.88 22.82 -60.88
C GLU A 177 62.42 22.38 -61.06
N GLY A 178 61.52 23.34 -60.78
CA GLY A 178 60.11 23.24 -61.14
C GLY A 178 59.21 24.07 -60.22
N THR A 179 59.08 25.35 -60.52
CA THR A 179 58.16 26.30 -59.89
C THR A 179 56.72 25.76 -59.90
N SER A 180 56.11 25.61 -58.73
CA SER A 180 54.70 25.22 -58.58
C SER A 180 54.03 26.04 -57.47
N ASP A 181 53.31 27.08 -57.88
CA ASP A 181 52.16 27.59 -57.15
C ASP A 181 51.05 26.54 -57.28
N SER A 182 50.77 25.81 -56.21
CA SER A 182 49.52 25.07 -56.06
C SER A 182 49.07 25.10 -54.61
N THR A 183 48.06 25.92 -54.35
CA THR A 183 47.25 25.96 -53.15
C THR A 183 46.59 24.60 -52.92
N GLY A 184 47.23 23.75 -52.12
CA GLY A 184 46.70 22.45 -51.70
C GLY A 184 45.99 22.56 -50.36
N ASN A 185 44.71 22.95 -50.37
CA ASN A 185 43.81 22.73 -49.24
C ASN A 185 43.49 21.23 -49.16
N SER A 186 44.15 20.52 -48.24
CA SER A 186 43.71 19.20 -47.78
C SER A 186 43.00 19.34 -46.43
N ASP A 187 41.88 20.04 -46.42
CA ASP A 187 40.89 19.96 -45.35
C ASP A 187 39.81 18.97 -45.79
N THR A 188 40.04 17.70 -45.45
CA THR A 188 38.98 16.69 -45.49
C THR A 188 38.86 16.04 -44.12
N LEU A 189 37.65 16.18 -43.57
CA LEU A 189 37.03 15.26 -42.60
C LEU A 189 37.46 15.35 -41.14
N ASN A 190 37.41 16.55 -40.53
CA ASN A 190 37.13 16.63 -39.08
C ASN A 190 36.34 17.88 -38.63
N GLU A 191 35.78 18.65 -39.57
CA GLU A 191 35.24 19.98 -39.29
C GLU A 191 33.72 20.04 -39.02
N THR A 192 33.08 18.92 -38.69
CA THR A 192 31.61 18.91 -38.40
C THR A 192 31.25 18.59 -36.95
N LEU A 193 32.23 18.34 -36.07
CA LEU A 193 31.96 18.04 -34.64
C LEU A 193 32.62 18.99 -33.64
N THR A 194 33.43 19.95 -34.10
CA THR A 194 34.09 20.95 -33.22
C THR A 194 33.50 22.36 -33.33
N GLN A 195 32.52 22.59 -34.20
CA GLN A 195 31.97 23.92 -34.51
C GLN A 195 30.84 24.38 -33.55
N VAL A 196 30.39 23.53 -32.61
CA VAL A 196 29.40 23.90 -31.58
C VAL A 196 30.06 24.24 -30.22
N VAL A 197 31.33 23.90 -30.01
CA VAL A 197 31.99 24.04 -28.69
C VAL A 197 33.03 25.17 -28.63
N ARG A 198 33.40 25.80 -29.76
CA ARG A 198 34.45 26.85 -29.79
C ARG A 198 33.95 28.31 -29.78
N ASN A 199 32.64 28.57 -29.79
CA ASN A 199 32.10 29.94 -29.81
C ASN A 199 31.92 30.60 -28.43
N VAL A 200 32.43 30.02 -27.33
CA VAL A 200 32.24 30.59 -25.98
C VAL A 200 33.54 31.03 -25.29
N ASP A 201 34.75 30.67 -25.78
CA ASP A 201 35.97 30.81 -24.95
C ASP A 201 37.16 31.59 -25.57
N GLN A 202 36.97 32.39 -26.63
CA GLN A 202 38.05 33.26 -27.16
C GLN A 202 37.71 34.75 -27.22
N GLN A 203 37.16 35.27 -26.11
CA GLN A 203 37.21 36.69 -25.79
C GLN A 203 38.04 36.91 -24.51
N SER A 204 39.32 36.51 -24.53
CA SER A 204 40.27 37.01 -23.55
C SER A 204 41.73 36.83 -23.96
N ARG A 205 42.39 37.98 -24.00
CA ARG A 205 43.84 38.21 -23.79
C ARG A 205 44.76 38.03 -24.99
N SER A 206 44.73 39.08 -25.79
CA SER A 206 45.93 39.69 -26.39
C SER A 206 47.00 40.00 -25.33
N LYS A 207 48.23 39.56 -25.61
CA LYS A 207 49.56 40.06 -25.18
C LYS A 207 50.56 39.02 -25.74
N GLY A 208 51.28 39.24 -26.85
CA GLY A 208 51.93 40.46 -27.28
C GLY A 208 53.31 40.56 -26.60
N HIS A 209 54.23 39.63 -26.92
CA HIS A 209 55.68 39.79 -26.70
C HIS A 209 56.45 39.01 -27.77
N ALA A 210 56.93 39.74 -28.76
CA ALA A 210 57.96 39.30 -29.68
C ALA A 210 59.32 39.59 -29.03
N GLN A 211 60.15 38.56 -28.87
CA GLN A 211 61.59 38.73 -28.72
C GLN A 211 62.28 37.88 -29.78
N SER A 212 62.61 38.55 -30.88
CA SER A 212 63.59 38.08 -31.85
C SER A 212 64.99 38.33 -31.27
N SER A 213 65.74 37.26 -31.06
CA SER A 213 67.19 37.33 -30.85
C SER A 213 67.88 36.52 -31.95
N SER A 214 68.21 37.20 -33.03
CA SER A 214 69.11 36.70 -34.05
C SER A 214 70.55 36.80 -33.53
N ARG A 215 71.20 35.65 -33.33
CA ARG A 215 72.66 35.55 -33.28
C ARG A 215 73.11 34.42 -34.19
N ALA A 216 73.64 34.81 -35.33
CA ALA A 216 74.39 33.97 -36.25
C ALA A 216 75.87 33.96 -35.82
N HIS A 217 76.47 32.79 -35.71
CA HIS A 217 77.87 32.50 -36.07
C HIS A 217 78.13 31.00 -35.90
N GLY A 218 78.76 30.38 -36.90
CA GLY A 218 79.30 29.04 -36.75
C GLY A 218 79.25 28.21 -38.03
N VAL A 219 79.99 28.62 -39.06
CA VAL A 219 80.33 27.76 -40.20
C VAL A 219 81.29 26.70 -39.70
N SER A 220 80.89 25.43 -39.77
CA SER A 220 81.80 24.29 -39.72
C SER A 220 81.16 23.15 -40.53
N LYS A 221 81.73 22.91 -41.70
CA LYS A 221 81.46 21.75 -42.54
C LYS A 221 82.00 20.51 -41.83
N SER A 222 81.12 19.57 -41.53
CA SER A 222 81.47 18.17 -41.32
C SER A 222 80.29 17.31 -41.73
N THR A 223 80.53 16.47 -42.73
CA THR A 223 79.61 15.53 -43.34
C THR A 223 79.40 14.35 -42.39
N ALA A 224 78.17 14.17 -41.87
CA ALA A 224 77.71 12.93 -41.27
C ALA A 224 76.19 12.85 -41.41
N GLN A 225 75.73 12.00 -42.32
CA GLN A 225 74.32 11.71 -42.53
C GLN A 225 73.90 10.70 -41.46
N GLN A 226 73.13 11.15 -40.46
CA GLN A 226 72.66 10.33 -39.35
C GLN A 226 71.12 10.24 -39.44
N GLN A 227 70.59 9.09 -39.83
CA GLN A 227 69.15 8.82 -39.80
C GLN A 227 68.71 8.61 -38.35
N THR A 228 68.02 9.59 -37.77
CA THR A 228 67.29 9.42 -36.51
C THR A 228 65.82 9.13 -36.83
N SER A 229 65.40 7.88 -36.69
CA SER A 229 63.97 7.53 -36.66
C SER A 229 63.43 7.82 -35.26
N SER A 230 62.74 8.93 -35.09
CA SER A 230 62.13 9.31 -33.82
C SER A 230 60.67 8.84 -33.77
N ARG A 231 60.41 7.76 -33.03
CA ARG A 231 59.04 7.40 -32.64
C ARG A 231 58.60 8.37 -31.54
N THR A 232 57.54 9.12 -31.80
CA THR A 232 57.01 10.08 -30.83
C THR A 232 55.71 9.52 -30.29
N THR A 233 55.73 8.99 -29.07
CA THR A 233 54.53 8.64 -28.31
C THR A 233 54.06 9.88 -27.55
N SER A 234 52.91 10.44 -27.92
CA SER A 234 52.26 11.47 -27.13
C SER A 234 51.20 10.83 -26.25
N THR A 235 51.23 11.15 -24.95
CA THR A 235 50.15 10.79 -24.03
C THR A 235 49.53 12.08 -23.52
N THR A 236 48.27 12.31 -23.88
CA THR A 236 47.50 13.45 -23.38
C THR A 236 46.56 12.95 -22.29
N ARG A 237 46.66 13.54 -21.10
CA ARG A 237 45.75 13.25 -19.99
C ARG A 237 44.78 14.41 -19.83
N LYS A 238 43.48 14.14 -19.92
CA LYS A 238 42.43 15.12 -19.75
C LYS A 238 41.53 14.68 -18.61
N GLN A 239 41.48 15.47 -17.54
CA GLN A 239 40.50 15.29 -16.49
C GLN A 239 39.19 15.96 -16.92
N THR A 240 38.09 15.22 -16.82
CA THR A 240 36.74 15.73 -17.09
C THR A 240 35.83 15.33 -15.95
N LEU A 241 34.99 16.27 -15.53
CA LEU A 241 34.01 16.08 -14.47
C LEU A 241 32.75 15.42 -15.06
N VAL A 242 32.43 14.20 -14.63
CA VAL A 242 31.31 13.40 -15.14
C VAL A 242 30.29 13.18 -14.02
N PRO A 243 28.98 13.33 -14.26
CA PRO A 243 27.97 13.08 -13.23
C PRO A 243 27.97 11.61 -12.77
N LYS A 244 27.97 11.40 -11.46
CA LYS A 244 27.83 10.08 -10.84
C LYS A 244 26.36 9.70 -10.82
N ILE A 245 26.00 8.68 -11.60
CA ILE A 245 24.63 8.17 -11.71
C ILE A 245 24.48 7.00 -10.75
N GLU A 246 23.57 7.12 -9.78
CA GLU A 246 23.19 6.02 -8.89
C GLU A 246 21.78 5.53 -9.23
N THR A 247 21.62 4.22 -9.17
CA THR A 247 20.35 3.56 -9.51
C THR A 247 19.60 3.23 -8.24
N HIS A 248 18.46 3.87 -8.02
CA HIS A 248 17.61 3.68 -6.85
C HIS A 248 16.30 3.01 -7.26
N THR A 249 15.81 2.09 -6.43
CA THR A 249 14.46 1.53 -6.61
C THR A 249 13.48 2.42 -5.86
N VAL A 250 12.61 3.11 -6.59
CA VAL A 250 11.64 4.05 -6.02
C VAL A 250 10.23 3.49 -6.23
N VAL A 251 9.38 3.62 -5.22
CA VAL A 251 7.95 3.31 -5.38
C VAL A 251 7.35 4.36 -6.30
N SER A 252 6.98 3.96 -7.51
CA SER A 252 6.45 4.86 -8.53
C SER A 252 4.94 5.06 -8.39
N SER A 253 4.22 4.05 -7.92
CA SER A 253 2.78 4.15 -7.67
C SER A 253 2.31 3.15 -6.62
N LEU A 254 1.28 3.53 -5.88
CA LEU A 254 0.55 2.66 -4.96
C LEU A 254 -0.90 2.59 -5.42
N GLN A 255 -1.40 1.38 -5.62
CA GLN A 255 -2.82 1.13 -5.82
C GLN A 255 -3.39 0.60 -4.51
N PHE A 256 -4.45 1.24 -4.03
CA PHE A 256 -5.17 0.79 -2.84
C PHE A 256 -6.42 -0.01 -3.22
N PHE A 257 -6.87 -0.87 -2.33
CA PHE A 257 -8.18 -1.51 -2.49
C PHE A 257 -9.28 -0.47 -2.46
N SER A 258 -10.25 -0.58 -3.36
CA SER A 258 -11.46 0.23 -3.28
C SER A 258 -12.33 -0.25 -2.10
N LYS A 259 -13.23 0.63 -1.62
CA LYS A 259 -14.18 0.27 -0.56
C LYS A 259 -15.01 -0.96 -0.96
N GLU A 260 -15.50 -0.98 -2.20
CA GLU A 260 -16.28 -2.09 -2.74
C GLU A 260 -15.45 -3.38 -2.73
N GLU A 261 -14.19 -3.36 -3.16
CA GLU A 261 -13.34 -4.56 -3.15
C GLU A 261 -13.12 -5.12 -1.74
N ILE A 262 -13.00 -4.26 -0.73
CA ILE A 262 -12.87 -4.68 0.67
C ILE A 262 -14.19 -5.33 1.15
N GLU A 263 -15.33 -4.74 0.83
CA GLU A 263 -16.65 -5.29 1.16
C GLU A 263 -16.90 -6.64 0.49
N TRP A 264 -16.57 -6.76 -0.80
CA TRP A 264 -16.64 -8.01 -1.56
C TRP A 264 -15.70 -9.08 -1.00
N GLY A 265 -14.47 -8.70 -0.63
CA GLY A 265 -13.52 -9.60 0.00
C GLY A 265 -14.02 -10.15 1.35
N ALA A 266 -14.62 -9.29 2.18
CA ALA A 266 -15.22 -9.72 3.45
C ALA A 266 -16.44 -10.63 3.25
N ALA A 267 -17.28 -10.33 2.25
CA ALA A 267 -18.41 -11.20 1.89
C ALA A 267 -17.95 -12.56 1.34
N ALA A 268 -16.88 -12.60 0.55
CA ALA A 268 -16.29 -13.85 0.06
C ALA A 268 -15.74 -14.69 1.23
N LEU A 269 -15.02 -14.06 2.16
CA LEU A 269 -14.51 -14.71 3.36
C LEU A 269 -15.64 -15.40 4.15
N LEU A 270 -16.77 -14.71 4.37
CA LEU A 270 -17.93 -15.30 5.06
C LEU A 270 -18.56 -16.50 4.33
N LYS A 271 -18.44 -16.59 3.01
CA LYS A 271 -18.95 -17.73 2.23
C LYS A 271 -18.02 -18.95 2.30
N GLU A 272 -16.73 -18.69 2.46
CA GLU A 272 -15.65 -19.69 2.44
C GLU A 272 -15.35 -20.29 3.82
N LEU A 273 -15.86 -19.71 4.92
CA LEU A 273 -15.69 -20.26 6.28
C LEU A 273 -16.10 -21.74 6.36
N ASP A 274 -15.22 -22.56 6.93
CA ASP A 274 -15.48 -23.96 7.18
C ASP A 274 -16.37 -24.20 8.42
N THR A 275 -16.85 -25.43 8.57
CA THR A 275 -17.65 -25.80 9.75
C THR A 275 -16.79 -25.72 11.01
N GLY A 276 -17.21 -24.91 11.97
CA GLY A 276 -16.46 -24.66 13.21
C GLY A 276 -15.61 -23.39 13.16
N GLU A 277 -15.52 -22.71 12.02
CA GLU A 277 -14.87 -21.41 11.89
C GLU A 277 -15.87 -20.27 12.07
N ALA A 278 -15.41 -19.18 12.69
CA ALA A 278 -16.20 -17.98 12.90
C ALA A 278 -15.33 -16.73 12.88
N ILE A 279 -15.92 -15.63 12.40
CA ILE A 279 -15.35 -14.29 12.54
C ILE A 279 -15.93 -13.67 13.81
N VAL A 280 -15.04 -13.30 14.74
CA VAL A 280 -15.41 -12.58 15.96
C VAL A 280 -15.10 -11.11 15.76
N MET A 281 -16.13 -10.28 15.91
CA MET A 281 -16.02 -8.83 15.89
C MET A 281 -16.34 -8.27 17.27
N VAL A 282 -15.54 -7.29 17.70
CA VAL A 282 -15.76 -6.57 18.96
C VAL A 282 -15.75 -5.08 18.68
N ASP A 283 -16.94 -4.48 18.69
CA ASP A 283 -17.13 -3.06 18.48
C ASP A 283 -16.90 -2.26 19.76
N GLY A 284 -16.33 -1.06 19.62
CA GLY A 284 -16.12 -0.14 20.73
C GLY A 284 -14.95 -0.50 21.66
N VAL A 285 -14.03 -1.36 21.22
CA VAL A 285 -12.68 -1.43 21.81
C VAL A 285 -11.91 -0.26 21.21
N GLY A 286 -11.77 0.83 21.97
CA GLY A 286 -10.98 1.98 21.56
C GLY A 286 -9.55 1.54 21.22
N VAL A 287 -9.07 2.01 20.08
CA VAL A 287 -7.64 2.30 19.88
C VAL A 287 -7.34 3.61 20.57
#